data_AF-A0A8B8AI15-F1
#
_entry.id   AF-A0A8B8AI15-F1
#
_cell.length_a   1.000
_cell.length_b   1.000
_cell.length_c   1.000
_cell.angle_alpha   90.00
_cell.angle_beta   90.00
_cell.angle_gamma   90.00
#
_symmetry.space_group_name_H-M   'P 1'
#
loop_
_entity.id
_entity.type
_entity.pdbx_description
1 polymer ?
#
loop_
_entity_poly.entity_id
_entity_poly.type
_entity_poly.pdbx_seq_one_letter_code
_entity_poly.pdbx_strand_id
1 'polypeptide(L)'
;MKAHDGPCHCKCFRNYDPVCGTDGQTYMNECFLQCRDIVMTSHHACPCKCPLTEDRVCGVDGLTYINQCVLECAGVSLRQRGTCECLLMCNNVPRPVCGSDAITYRNDCYRNCAGVGLSFRGDCSLLQRGRKRRTPTRQGNQQ
;
A
#
# COMPACT_ATOMS: atom_id res chain seq x y z
N MET A 1 -50.60 17.79 10.82
CA MET A 1 -49.25 17.17 10.86
C MET A 1 -48.36 18.02 9.97
N LYS A 2 -47.39 18.74 10.55
CA LYS A 2 -46.59 19.74 9.82
C LYS A 2 -45.48 19.06 9.02
N ALA A 3 -45.34 19.49 7.77
CA ALA A 3 -44.22 19.19 6.89
C ALA A 3 -42.91 19.70 7.50
N HIS A 4 -41.83 18.93 7.36
CA HIS A 4 -40.47 19.37 7.67
C HIS A 4 -39.78 19.81 6.38
N ASP A 5 -39.55 21.11 6.27
CA ASP A 5 -38.64 21.75 5.32
C ASP A 5 -37.17 21.53 5.79
N GLY A 6 -36.36 20.79 5.02
CA GLY A 6 -34.91 20.57 5.25
C GLY A 6 -34.37 19.32 4.52
N PRO A 7 -33.11 19.32 4.03
CA PRO A 7 -32.64 18.34 3.03
C PRO A 7 -32.62 16.90 3.56
N CYS A 8 -33.29 16.01 2.82
CA CYS A 8 -33.32 14.54 2.87
C CYS A 8 -32.93 13.87 4.20
N HIS A 9 -33.89 13.72 5.12
CA HIS A 9 -33.76 12.76 6.22
C HIS A 9 -34.13 11.35 5.71
N CYS A 10 -33.19 10.69 5.03
CA CYS A 10 -33.36 9.33 4.51
C CYS A 10 -33.58 8.33 5.64
N LYS A 11 -34.80 7.80 5.78
CA LYS A 11 -35.10 6.70 6.71
C LYS A 11 -34.74 5.36 6.07
N CYS A 12 -33.44 5.11 5.89
CA CYS A 12 -32.92 3.85 5.34
C CYS A 12 -32.28 2.98 6.42
N PHE A 13 -32.48 1.67 6.31
CA PHE A 13 -31.71 0.71 7.10
C PHE A 13 -30.26 0.67 6.62
N ARG A 14 -29.32 0.44 7.54
CA ARG A 14 -27.88 0.36 7.25
C ARG A 14 -27.41 -1.06 6.92
N ASN A 15 -28.22 -1.81 6.19
CA ASN A 15 -27.79 -3.09 5.62
C ASN A 15 -26.88 -2.85 4.41
N TYR A 16 -25.83 -3.65 4.28
CA TYR A 16 -24.89 -3.57 3.17
C TYR A 16 -25.31 -4.53 2.07
N ASP A 17 -25.86 -3.97 0.98
CA ASP A 17 -26.30 -4.67 -0.24
C ASP A 17 -26.04 -3.74 -1.44
N PRO A 18 -24.77 -3.60 -1.86
CA PRO A 18 -24.31 -2.44 -2.61
C PRO A 18 -24.85 -2.41 -4.04
N VAL A 19 -25.25 -1.20 -4.48
CA VAL A 19 -25.76 -0.94 -5.84
C VAL A 19 -24.96 0.16 -6.53
N CYS A 20 -24.94 0.17 -7.86
CA CYS A 20 -24.25 1.17 -8.66
C CYS A 20 -25.23 2.18 -9.25
N GLY A 21 -24.99 3.48 -9.05
CA GLY A 21 -25.78 4.56 -9.64
C GLY A 21 -25.33 4.97 -11.04
N THR A 22 -26.18 5.67 -11.78
CA THR A 22 -25.85 6.29 -13.07
C THR A 22 -24.77 7.39 -12.97
N ASP A 23 -24.54 7.89 -11.77
CA ASP A 23 -23.42 8.78 -11.42
C ASP A 23 -22.08 8.03 -11.29
N GLY A 24 -22.10 6.70 -11.36
CA GLY A 24 -20.94 5.84 -11.19
C GLY A 24 -20.45 5.72 -9.75
N GLN A 25 -21.29 6.05 -8.76
CA GLN A 25 -20.99 5.84 -7.34
C GLN A 25 -21.68 4.58 -6.80
N THR A 26 -20.99 3.88 -5.90
CA THR A 26 -21.56 2.75 -5.16
C THR A 26 -22.33 3.27 -3.95
N TYR A 27 -23.59 2.85 -3.83
CA TYR A 27 -24.45 3.14 -2.68
C TYR A 27 -24.55 1.91 -1.79
N MET A 28 -24.64 2.13 -0.46
CA MET A 28 -24.69 1.06 0.54
C MET A 28 -25.83 0.06 0.30
N ASN A 29 -26.98 0.57 -0.16
CA ASN A 29 -28.13 -0.20 -0.62
C ASN A 29 -29.03 0.66 -1.50
N GLU A 30 -30.04 0.03 -2.11
CA GLU A 30 -31.00 0.69 -3.01
C GLU A 30 -31.73 1.87 -2.37
N CYS A 31 -32.08 1.78 -1.08
CA CYS A 31 -32.75 2.89 -0.37
C CYS A 31 -31.89 4.16 -0.35
N PHE A 32 -30.58 4.03 -0.08
CA PHE A 32 -29.67 5.18 -0.09
C PHE A 32 -29.46 5.76 -1.49
N LEU A 33 -29.51 4.93 -2.54
CA LEU A 33 -29.46 5.38 -3.93
C LEU A 33 -30.72 6.17 -4.30
N GLN A 34 -31.89 5.61 -4.00
CA GLN A 34 -33.19 6.26 -4.26
C GLN A 34 -33.35 7.55 -3.45
N CYS A 35 -32.85 7.60 -2.22
CA CYS A 35 -32.92 8.82 -1.41
C CYS A 35 -32.04 9.97 -1.94
N ARG A 36 -31.13 9.68 -2.87
CA ARG A 36 -30.38 10.69 -3.63
C ARG A 36 -30.98 10.97 -5.00
N ASP A 37 -32.14 10.41 -5.33
CA ASP A 37 -32.80 10.51 -6.63
C ASP A 37 -31.90 10.09 -7.80
N ILE A 38 -31.04 9.08 -7.58
CA ILE A 38 -30.15 8.53 -8.60
C ILE A 38 -30.75 7.24 -9.15
N VAL A 39 -30.55 7.00 -10.45
CA VAL A 39 -31.03 5.80 -11.12
C VAL A 39 -30.00 4.68 -10.94
N MET A 40 -30.45 3.48 -10.61
CA MET A 40 -29.60 2.30 -10.51
C MET A 40 -29.17 1.83 -11.90
N THR A 41 -27.87 1.56 -12.04
CA THR A 41 -27.25 0.95 -13.22
C THR A 41 -27.02 -0.55 -13.03
N SER A 42 -26.70 -0.99 -11.81
CA SER A 42 -26.55 -2.41 -11.49
C SER A 42 -26.85 -2.73 -10.02
N HIS A 43 -27.24 -3.97 -9.75
CA HIS A 43 -27.46 -4.53 -8.39
C HIS A 43 -26.15 -4.93 -7.68
N HIS A 44 -25.02 -4.37 -8.10
CA HIS A 44 -23.71 -4.61 -7.49
C HIS A 44 -22.99 -3.27 -7.32
N ALA A 45 -21.89 -3.25 -6.56
CA ALA A 45 -21.02 -2.08 -6.50
C ALA A 45 -20.55 -1.65 -7.91
N CYS A 46 -20.33 -0.34 -8.08
CA CYS A 46 -19.80 0.16 -9.34
C CYS A 46 -18.43 -0.44 -9.66
N PRO A 47 -18.13 -0.72 -10.93
CA PRO A 47 -16.80 -1.16 -11.34
C PRO A 47 -15.77 -0.07 -11.04
N CYS A 48 -14.59 -0.49 -10.62
CA CYS A 48 -13.47 0.41 -10.36
C CYS A 48 -13.06 1.15 -11.63
N LYS A 49 -13.07 2.48 -11.59
CA LYS A 49 -12.52 3.33 -12.66
C LYS A 49 -11.00 3.43 -12.52
N CYS A 50 -10.31 2.33 -12.76
CA CYS A 50 -8.85 2.26 -12.62
C CYS A 50 -8.16 2.10 -13.99
N PRO A 51 -6.95 2.68 -14.16
CA PRO A 51 -6.12 2.38 -15.31
C PRO A 51 -5.68 0.90 -15.27
N LEU A 52 -5.38 0.32 -16.43
CA LEU A 52 -4.87 -1.06 -16.54
C LEU A 52 -3.33 -1.12 -16.49
N THR A 53 -2.68 -0.20 -15.78
CA THR A 53 -1.21 -0.22 -15.62
C THR A 53 -0.78 -1.40 -14.74
N GLU A 54 0.29 -2.10 -15.14
CA GLU A 54 0.83 -3.26 -14.41
C GLU A 54 1.84 -2.87 -13.32
N ASP A 55 1.48 -1.93 -12.45
CA ASP A 55 2.27 -1.51 -11.30
C ASP A 55 1.91 -2.34 -10.07
N ARG A 56 2.17 -3.65 -10.13
CA ARG A 56 1.63 -4.64 -9.16
C ARG A 56 1.94 -4.28 -7.71
N VAL A 57 0.96 -4.49 -6.84
CA VAL A 57 1.04 -4.28 -5.39
C VAL A 57 0.48 -5.46 -4.62
N CYS A 58 0.96 -5.67 -3.39
CA CYS A 58 0.49 -6.70 -2.49
C CYS A 58 -0.36 -6.07 -1.39
N GLY A 59 -1.57 -6.58 -1.22
CA GLY A 59 -2.47 -6.19 -0.13
C GLY A 59 -2.13 -6.87 1.19
N VAL A 60 -2.64 -6.31 2.28
CA VAL A 60 -2.56 -6.92 3.63
C VAL A 60 -3.35 -8.24 3.72
N ASP A 61 -4.27 -8.46 2.79
CA ASP A 61 -5.03 -9.70 2.59
C ASP A 61 -4.23 -10.81 1.87
N GLY A 62 -2.99 -10.51 1.44
CA GLY A 62 -2.13 -11.46 0.74
C GLY A 62 -2.45 -11.63 -0.75
N LEU A 63 -3.33 -10.78 -1.31
CA LEU A 63 -3.63 -10.77 -2.74
C LEU A 63 -2.76 -9.77 -3.50
N THR A 64 -2.39 -10.14 -4.72
CA THR A 64 -1.67 -9.25 -5.64
C THR A 64 -2.66 -8.53 -6.53
N TYR A 65 -2.62 -7.20 -6.49
CA TYR A 65 -3.44 -6.32 -7.31
C TYR A 65 -2.61 -5.78 -8.47
N ILE A 66 -3.24 -5.59 -9.64
CA ILE A 66 -2.56 -5.11 -10.86
C ILE A 66 -1.93 -3.73 -10.67
N ASN A 67 -2.56 -2.88 -9.86
CA ASN A 67 -2.01 -1.62 -9.39
C ASN A 67 -2.67 -1.13 -8.10
N GLN A 68 -2.13 -0.04 -7.57
CA GLN A 68 -2.60 0.63 -6.36
C GLN A 68 -4.08 1.07 -6.43
N CYS A 69 -4.56 1.53 -7.59
CA CYS A 69 -5.95 1.97 -7.74
C CYS A 69 -6.94 0.83 -7.50
N VAL A 70 -6.67 -0.35 -8.07
CA VAL A 70 -7.55 -1.52 -7.88
C VAL A 70 -7.51 -2.01 -6.44
N LEU A 71 -6.34 -1.95 -5.78
CA LEU A 71 -6.20 -2.26 -4.34
C LEU A 71 -7.05 -1.32 -3.47
N GLU A 72 -6.96 -0.01 -3.71
CA GLU A 72 -7.73 1.00 -2.98
C GLU A 72 -9.23 0.87 -3.24
N CYS A 73 -9.62 0.59 -4.48
CA CYS A 73 -11.02 0.36 -4.84
C CYS A 73 -11.60 -0.89 -4.15
N ALA A 74 -10.79 -1.93 -3.96
CA ALA A 74 -11.15 -3.11 -3.18
C ALA A 74 -11.20 -2.85 -1.65
N GLY A 75 -10.81 -1.66 -1.19
CA GLY A 75 -10.78 -1.30 0.23
C GLY A 75 -9.66 -2.01 1.00
N VAL A 76 -8.63 -2.51 0.31
CA VAL A 76 -7.52 -3.24 0.92
C VAL A 76 -6.35 -2.30 1.13
N SER A 77 -5.69 -2.40 2.28
CA SER A 77 -4.48 -1.60 2.58
C SER A 77 -3.25 -2.20 1.89
N LEU A 78 -2.34 -1.33 1.45
CA LEU A 78 -1.07 -1.74 0.86
C LEU A 78 -0.20 -2.41 1.92
N ARG A 79 0.26 -3.64 1.66
CA ARG A 79 1.29 -4.31 2.46
C ARG A 79 2.68 -3.96 1.94
N GLN A 80 2.92 -4.15 0.64
CA GLN A 80 4.20 -3.86 -0.02
C GLN A 80 4.02 -3.64 -1.51
N ARG A 81 4.99 -2.95 -2.14
CA ARG A 81 5.07 -2.88 -3.60
C ARG A 81 5.46 -4.25 -4.19
N GLY A 82 5.07 -4.50 -5.43
CA GLY A 82 5.29 -5.79 -6.10
C GLY A 82 4.25 -6.83 -5.68
N THR A 83 4.46 -8.07 -6.14
CA THR A 83 3.54 -9.18 -5.85
C THR A 83 3.76 -9.72 -4.42
N CYS A 84 2.74 -10.38 -3.87
CA CYS A 84 2.87 -11.05 -2.56
C CYS A 84 3.86 -12.23 -2.59
N GLU A 85 4.14 -12.74 -3.79
CA GLU A 85 5.06 -13.83 -4.05
C GLU A 85 6.49 -13.34 -4.37
N CYS A 86 6.84 -12.09 -4.04
CA CYS A 86 8.12 -11.50 -4.45
C CYS A 86 9.35 -12.40 -4.18
N LEU A 87 9.38 -13.08 -3.03
CA LEU A 87 10.48 -13.98 -2.66
C LEU A 87 10.61 -15.22 -3.56
N LEU A 88 9.53 -15.66 -4.23
CA LEU A 88 9.58 -16.78 -5.17
C LEU A 88 10.41 -16.44 -6.42
N MET A 89 10.56 -15.16 -6.73
CA MET A 89 11.33 -14.68 -7.88
C MET A 89 12.82 -14.51 -7.55
N CYS A 90 13.22 -14.67 -6.29
CA CYS A 90 14.60 -14.49 -5.87
C CYS A 90 15.42 -15.77 -6.01
N ASN A 91 16.58 -15.69 -6.68
CA ASN A 91 17.58 -16.74 -6.58
C ASN A 91 18.11 -16.84 -5.15
N ASN A 92 18.55 -18.03 -4.76
CA ASN A 92 19.03 -18.28 -3.42
C ASN A 92 20.55 -18.10 -3.26
N VAL A 93 21.21 -17.40 -4.21
CA VAL A 93 22.66 -17.20 -4.20
C VAL A 93 23.03 -16.18 -3.11
N PRO A 94 23.87 -16.53 -2.12
CA PRO A 94 24.27 -15.62 -1.06
C PRO A 94 25.18 -14.51 -1.59
N ARG A 95 24.74 -13.25 -1.47
CA ARG A 95 25.48 -12.03 -1.80
C ARG A 95 25.01 -10.90 -0.87
N PRO A 96 25.37 -10.93 0.42
CA PRO A 96 24.70 -10.15 1.46
C PRO A 96 24.76 -8.65 1.19
N VAL A 97 23.68 -7.95 1.53
CA VAL A 97 23.58 -6.48 1.46
C VAL A 97 22.97 -5.94 2.74
N CYS A 98 23.39 -4.75 3.15
CA CYS A 98 22.82 -4.05 4.30
C CYS A 98 21.70 -3.12 3.83
N GLY A 99 20.50 -3.27 4.39
CA GLY A 99 19.36 -2.39 4.16
C GLY A 99 19.47 -1.07 4.94
N SER A 100 18.69 -0.08 4.54
CA SER A 100 18.53 1.20 5.26
C SER A 100 17.86 1.04 6.63
N ASP A 101 17.22 -0.10 6.87
CA ASP A 101 16.63 -0.55 8.13
C ASP A 101 17.64 -1.25 9.07
N ALA A 102 18.93 -1.28 8.70
CA ALA A 102 20.01 -1.97 9.41
C ALA A 102 19.86 -3.50 9.49
N ILE A 103 19.06 -4.10 8.60
CA ILE A 103 18.94 -5.55 8.46
C ILE A 103 19.85 -6.02 7.33
N THR A 104 20.61 -7.11 7.57
CA THR A 104 21.34 -7.80 6.49
C THR A 104 20.37 -8.70 5.73
N TYR A 105 20.27 -8.50 4.42
CA TYR A 105 19.52 -9.35 3.52
C TYR A 105 20.45 -10.33 2.80
N ARG A 106 19.98 -11.58 2.55
CA ARG A 106 20.76 -12.64 1.88
C ARG A 106 21.36 -12.20 0.56
N ASN A 107 20.58 -11.46 -0.23
CA ASN A 107 21.03 -10.78 -1.44
C ASN A 107 20.12 -9.58 -1.76
N ASP A 108 20.47 -8.85 -2.81
CA ASP A 108 19.77 -7.65 -3.26
C ASP A 108 18.28 -7.90 -3.57
N CYS A 109 17.94 -9.08 -4.11
CA CYS A 109 16.56 -9.44 -4.42
C CYS A 109 15.71 -9.51 -3.14
N TYR A 110 16.18 -10.18 -2.09
CA TYR A 110 15.46 -10.28 -0.83
C TYR A 110 15.25 -8.89 -0.18
N ARG A 111 16.22 -7.98 -0.31
CA ARG A 111 16.08 -6.58 0.14
C ARG A 111 15.02 -5.82 -0.65
N ASN A 112 15.07 -5.92 -1.97
CA ASN A 112 14.09 -5.27 -2.85
C ASN A 112 12.67 -5.80 -2.58
N CYS A 113 12.54 -7.10 -2.33
CA CYS A 113 11.26 -7.71 -1.98
C CYS A 113 10.69 -7.25 -0.65
N ALA A 114 11.55 -6.89 0.32
CA ALA A 114 11.11 -6.26 1.56
C ALA A 114 10.80 -4.77 1.38
N GLY A 115 10.99 -4.19 0.18
CA GLY A 115 10.80 -2.76 -0.07
C GLY A 115 11.81 -1.86 0.63
N VAL A 116 13.00 -2.39 0.95
CA VAL A 116 14.02 -1.69 1.72
C VAL A 116 15.12 -1.13 0.82
N GLY A 117 15.52 0.12 1.06
CA GLY A 117 16.60 0.78 0.33
C GLY A 117 17.98 0.20 0.66
N LEU A 118 18.92 0.24 -0.30
CA LEU A 118 20.31 -0.18 -0.06
C LEU A 118 21.02 0.83 0.85
N SER A 119 21.63 0.36 1.95
CA SER A 119 22.64 1.15 2.66
C SER A 119 24.02 0.96 2.02
N PHE A 120 24.53 -0.27 1.98
CA PHE A 120 25.78 -0.63 1.29
C PHE A 120 25.87 -2.14 1.04
N ARG A 121 26.79 -2.56 0.16
CA ARG A 121 27.04 -3.97 -0.17
C ARG A 121 27.84 -4.65 0.94
N GLY A 122 27.37 -5.81 1.42
CA GLY A 122 27.93 -6.53 2.56
C GLY A 122 27.04 -6.47 3.81
N ASP A 123 27.45 -7.17 4.86
CA ASP A 123 26.71 -7.27 6.13
C ASP A 123 26.65 -5.94 6.90
N CYS A 124 25.52 -5.68 7.56
CA CYS A 124 25.37 -4.51 8.44
C CYS A 124 26.36 -4.48 9.61
N SER A 125 26.94 -5.63 9.98
CA SER A 125 27.99 -5.72 11.01
C SER A 125 29.26 -4.92 10.66
N LEU A 126 29.49 -4.65 9.37
CA LEU A 126 30.61 -3.84 8.90
C LEU A 126 30.46 -2.35 9.25
N LEU A 127 29.24 -1.85 9.55
CA LEU A 127 29.02 -0.47 9.99
C LEU A 127 29.74 -0.15 11.30
N GLN A 128 29.86 -1.13 12.21
CA GLN A 128 30.56 -0.94 13.47
C GLN A 128 32.09 -0.87 13.28
N ARG A 129 32.61 -1.37 12.17
CA ARG A 129 34.06 -1.37 11.87
C ARG A 129 34.53 -0.09 11.17
N GLY A 130 33.62 0.73 10.63
CA GLY A 130 33.93 2.01 9.98
C GLY A 130 34.02 3.22 10.92
N ARG A 131 33.55 3.13 12.18
CA ARG A 131 33.55 4.25 13.14
C ARG A 131 34.81 4.36 14.01
N LYS A 132 35.78 3.45 13.88
CA LYS A 132 37.09 3.55 14.55
C LYS A 132 38.21 3.84 13.55
N ARG A 133 38.28 5.08 13.05
CA ARG A 133 39.50 5.77 12.54
C ARG A 133 39.14 7.18 12.04
N ARG A 134 38.70 8.04 12.95
CA ARG A 134 39.12 9.44 12.91
C ARG A 134 39.90 9.67 14.19
N THR A 135 41.20 9.44 14.12
CA THR A 135 42.13 9.95 15.13
C THR A 135 41.88 11.46 15.22
N PRO A 136 41.57 12.03 16.39
CA PRO A 136 41.73 13.45 16.58
C PRO A 136 43.24 13.69 16.56
N THR A 137 43.76 14.34 15.51
CA THR A 137 45.09 14.94 15.55
C THR A 137 45.08 15.99 16.64
N ARG A 138 45.44 15.56 17.85
CA ARG A 138 45.81 16.43 18.95
C ARG A 138 47.26 16.83 18.70
N GLN A 139 47.49 18.00 18.14
CA GLN A 139 48.74 18.71 18.34
C GLN A 139 48.40 20.03 19.02
N GLY A 140 48.54 20.00 20.34
CA GLY A 140 48.81 21.20 21.11
C GLY A 140 50.30 21.55 20.96
N ASN A 141 50.54 22.86 20.95
CA ASN A 141 51.76 23.63 21.16
C ASN A 141 53.01 22.92 21.71
N GLN A 142 54.13 23.30 21.11
CA GLN A 142 55.47 23.66 21.66
C GLN A 142 56.35 23.91 20.42
N GLN A 143 57.14 24.97 20.24
CA GLN A 143 57.64 26.05 21.07
C GLN A 143 57.96 27.22 20.12
#